data_AF-A0A426ZLK3-F1
#
_entry.id   AF-A0A426ZLK3-F1
#
_cell.length_a   1.000
_cell.length_b   1.000
_cell.length_c   1.000
_cell.angle_alpha   90.00
_cell.angle_beta   90.00
_cell.angle_gamma   90.00
#
_symmetry.space_group_name_H-M   'P 1'
#
loop_
_entity.id
_entity.type
_entity.pdbx_description
1 polymer ?
#
loop_
_entity_poly.entity_id
_entity_poly.type
_entity_poly.pdbx_seq_one_letter_code
_entity_poly.pdbx_strand_id
1 'polypeptide(L)'
;MEDELLNLTHITEALKVDLSKEAMVDYKKSARFEMGLVRTSQVSYEYGYRVALARFRARYLELEVEEDPFKNLLEDSSVPMEAD
;
A
#
# COMPACT_ATOMS: atom_id res chain seq x y z
N MET A 1 18.04 -39.19 25.63
CA MET A 1 18.44 -39.13 24.21
C MET A 1 17.25 -38.83 23.30
N GLU A 2 16.22 -39.68 23.20
CA GLU A 2 15.04 -39.40 22.33
C GLU A 2 14.19 -38.21 22.83
N ASP A 3 13.93 -38.14 24.14
CA ASP A 3 13.17 -37.04 24.77
C ASP A 3 13.88 -35.67 24.64
N GLU A 4 15.21 -35.66 24.77
CA GLU A 4 16.04 -34.47 24.57
C GLU A 4 16.01 -34.01 23.11
N LEU A 5 16.03 -34.96 22.16
CA LEU A 5 15.94 -34.68 20.73
C LEU A 5 14.58 -34.07 20.38
N LEU A 6 13.49 -34.62 20.95
CA LEU A 6 12.13 -34.10 20.77
C LEU A 6 11.99 -32.69 21.34
N ASN A 7 12.52 -32.43 22.54
CA ASN A 7 12.51 -31.10 23.13
C ASN A 7 13.30 -30.07 22.29
N LEU A 8 14.49 -30.45 21.79
CA LEU A 8 15.26 -29.61 20.87
C LEU A 8 14.49 -29.27 19.59
N THR A 9 13.78 -30.24 19.00
CA THR A 9 12.96 -29.96 17.81
C THR A 9 11.87 -28.92 18.08
N HIS A 10 11.15 -29.04 19.20
CA HIS A 10 10.14 -28.05 19.60
C HIS A 10 10.73 -26.66 19.85
N ILE A 11 11.90 -26.58 20.49
CA ILE A 11 12.61 -25.30 20.69
C ILE A 11 12.98 -24.67 19.34
N THR A 12 13.50 -25.46 18.39
CA THR A 12 13.85 -24.94 17.06
C THR A 12 12.63 -24.48 16.26
N GLU A 13 11.50 -25.16 16.39
CA GLU A 13 10.24 -24.76 15.75
C GLU A 13 9.72 -23.45 16.34
N ALA A 14 9.73 -23.31 17.67
CA ALA A 14 9.37 -22.08 18.36
C ALA A 14 10.28 -20.90 17.94
N LEU A 15 11.60 -21.13 17.92
CA LEU A 15 12.57 -20.11 17.47
C LEU A 15 12.35 -19.68 16.01
N LYS A 16 12.01 -20.60 15.11
CA LYS A 16 11.67 -20.26 13.71
C LYS A 16 10.42 -19.38 13.62
N VAL A 17 9.39 -19.70 14.41
CA VAL A 17 8.15 -18.93 14.46
C VAL A 17 8.43 -17.52 14.96
N ASP A 18 9.22 -17.39 16.03
CA ASP A 18 9.52 -16.08 16.61
C ASP A 18 10.42 -15.24 15.71
N LEU A 19 11.43 -15.83 15.06
CA LEU A 19 12.24 -15.15 14.05
C LEU A 19 11.40 -14.68 12.85
N SER A 20 10.44 -15.48 12.42
CA SER A 20 9.53 -15.10 11.34
C SER A 20 8.62 -13.92 11.72
N LYS A 21 8.14 -13.87 12.98
CA LYS A 21 7.37 -12.73 13.48
C LYS A 21 8.21 -11.46 13.51
N GLU A 22 9.45 -11.54 13.98
CA GLU A 22 10.39 -10.41 14.02
C GLU A 22 10.67 -9.89 12.60
N ALA A 23 11.02 -10.78 11.67
CA ALA A 23 11.24 -10.42 10.27
C ALA A 23 10.00 -9.76 9.62
N MET A 24 8.79 -10.21 9.97
CA MET A 24 7.55 -9.59 9.50
C MET A 24 7.36 -8.17 10.08
N VAL A 25 7.67 -7.97 11.36
CA VAL A 25 7.60 -6.65 12.00
C VAL A 25 8.60 -5.69 11.34
N ASP A 26 9.82 -6.16 11.10
CA ASP A 26 10.86 -5.36 10.43
C ASP A 26 10.49 -5.05 8.99
N TYR A 27 9.93 -6.03 8.26
CA TYR A 27 9.43 -5.82 6.90
C TYR A 27 8.35 -4.74 6.87
N LYS A 28 7.36 -4.80 7.78
CA LYS A 28 6.30 -3.78 7.87
C LYS A 28 6.83 -2.40 8.24
N LYS A 29 7.87 -2.32 9.09
CA LYS A 29 8.53 -1.06 9.44
C LYS A 29 9.45 -0.54 8.34
N SER A 30 9.78 -1.34 7.33
CA SER A 30 10.71 -0.94 6.28
C SER A 30 10.15 0.22 5.46
N ALA A 31 11.02 1.17 5.09
CA ALA A 31 10.62 2.33 4.29
C ALA A 31 9.99 1.91 2.95
N ARG A 32 10.44 0.80 2.35
CA ARG A 32 9.86 0.25 1.11
C ARG A 32 8.39 -0.12 1.29
N PHE A 33 8.03 -0.74 2.41
CA PHE A 33 6.66 -1.13 2.69
C PHE A 33 5.77 0.10 2.89
N GLU A 34 6.21 1.04 3.74
CA GLU A 34 5.49 2.29 3.98
C GLU A 34 5.30 3.12 2.70
N MET A 35 6.34 3.27 1.87
CA MET A 35 6.22 3.94 0.57
C MET A 35 5.25 3.21 -0.37
N GLY A 36 5.25 1.87 -0.34
CA GLY A 36 4.28 1.06 -1.08
C GLY A 36 2.84 1.36 -0.64
N LEU A 37 2.59 1.45 0.66
CA LEU A 37 1.28 1.80 1.20
C LEU A 37 0.82 3.18 0.76
N VAL A 38 1.69 4.19 0.81
CA VAL A 38 1.37 5.56 0.37
C VAL A 38 0.98 5.56 -1.11
N ARG A 39 1.79 4.93 -1.96
CA ARG A 39 1.52 4.84 -3.41
C ARG A 39 0.21 4.12 -3.70
N THR A 40 -0.03 2.95 -3.10
CA THR A 40 -1.26 2.19 -3.33
C THR A 40 -2.49 2.92 -2.80
N SER A 41 -2.38 3.57 -1.63
CA SER A 41 -3.46 4.35 -1.04
C SER A 41 -3.85 5.51 -1.95
N GLN A 42 -2.86 6.27 -2.45
CA GLN A 42 -3.10 7.39 -3.36
C GLN A 42 -3.83 6.96 -4.64
N VAL A 43 -3.35 5.90 -5.30
CA VAL A 43 -3.99 5.38 -6.53
C VAL A 43 -5.43 4.93 -6.28
N SER A 44 -5.66 4.21 -5.17
CA SER A 44 -7.01 3.74 -4.83
C SER A 44 -7.97 4.88 -4.51
N TYR A 45 -7.48 5.93 -3.83
CA TYR A 45 -8.25 7.11 -3.50
C TYR A 45 -8.61 7.92 -4.75
N GLU A 46 -7.63 8.17 -5.61
CA GLU A 46 -7.81 8.87 -6.89
C GLU A 46 -8.83 8.15 -7.78
N TYR A 47 -8.71 6.82 -7.90
CA TYR A 47 -9.66 6.02 -8.66
C TYR A 47 -11.08 6.14 -8.09
N GLY A 48 -11.24 6.00 -6.77
CA GLY A 48 -12.53 6.15 -6.10
C GLY A 48 -13.15 7.53 -6.31
N TYR A 49 -12.33 8.57 -6.22
CA TYR A 49 -12.74 9.94 -6.49
C TYR A 49 -13.23 10.12 -7.93
N ARG A 50 -12.48 9.64 -8.95
CA ARG A 50 -12.88 9.74 -10.35
C ARG A 50 -14.20 9.03 -10.63
N VAL A 51 -14.41 7.85 -10.03
CA VAL A 51 -15.68 7.12 -10.14
C VAL A 51 -16.82 7.89 -9.49
N ALA A 52 -16.62 8.45 -8.30
CA ALA A 52 -17.62 9.25 -7.61
C ALA A 52 -17.98 10.52 -8.40
N LEU A 53 -16.98 11.20 -8.95
CA LEU A 53 -17.13 12.39 -9.78
C LEU A 53 -17.92 12.10 -11.07
N ALA A 54 -17.60 11.01 -11.76
CA ALA A 54 -18.35 10.59 -12.95
C ALA A 54 -19.83 10.31 -12.63
N ARG A 55 -20.10 9.64 -11.51
CA ARG A 55 -21.48 9.37 -11.04
C ARG A 55 -22.21 10.64 -10.65
N PHE A 56 -21.53 11.58 -10.01
CA PHE A 56 -22.09 12.88 -9.65
C PHE A 56 -22.52 13.65 -10.90
N ARG A 57 -21.61 13.81 -11.88
CA ARG A 57 -21.90 14.48 -13.15
C ARG A 57 -23.04 13.85 -13.94
N ALA A 58 -23.14 12.52 -13.92
CA ALA A 58 -24.24 11.81 -14.58
C ALA A 58 -25.61 12.04 -13.90
N ARG A 59 -25.64 12.35 -12.59
CA ARG A 59 -26.87 12.58 -11.83
C ARG A 59 -27.28 14.05 -11.77
N TYR A 60 -26.31 14.95 -11.74
CA TYR A 60 -26.53 16.38 -11.52
C TYR A 60 -25.81 17.19 -12.60
N LEU A 61 -26.42 17.26 -13.79
CA LEU A 61 -25.86 17.94 -14.97
C LEU A 61 -25.67 19.46 -14.76
N GLU A 62 -26.43 20.06 -13.85
CA GLU A 62 -26.41 21.51 -13.58
C GLU A 62 -25.40 21.90 -12.49
N LEU A 63 -24.81 20.92 -11.80
CA LEU A 63 -23.87 21.18 -10.70
C LEU A 63 -22.43 20.92 -11.15
N GLU A 64 -21.59 21.94 -11.02
CA GLU A 64 -20.16 21.83 -11.25
C GLU A 64 -19.40 21.54 -9.94
N VAL A 65 -18.30 20.81 -10.08
CA VAL A 65 -17.31 20.65 -9.00
C VAL A 65 -16.25 21.71 -9.24
N GLU A 66 -16.02 22.55 -8.23
CA GLU A 66 -15.18 23.77 -8.31
C GLU A 66 -13.78 23.49 -8.86
N GLU A 67 -13.07 22.51 -8.31
CA GLU A 67 -11.77 22.06 -8.82
C GLU A 67 -11.60 20.55 -8.64
N ASP A 68 -11.01 19.90 -9.64
CA ASP A 68 -10.63 18.49 -9.57
C ASP A 68 -9.13 18.38 -9.24
N PRO A 69 -8.77 18.01 -8.00
CA PRO A 69 -7.37 17.92 -7.56
C PRO A 69 -6.58 16.78 -8.24
N PHE A 70 -7.24 15.90 -9.00
CA PHE A 70 -6.63 14.78 -9.73
C PHE A 70 -6.74 14.93 -11.24
N LYS A 71 -7.08 16.12 -11.71
CA LYS A 71 -7.03 16.46 -13.13
C LYS A 71 -5.57 16.59 -13.53
N ASN A 72 -5.07 15.67 -14.35
CA ASN A 72 -3.71 15.76 -14.89
C ASN A 72 -3.56 17.08 -15.63
N LEU A 73 -2.69 17.96 -15.12
CA LEU A 73 -2.34 19.19 -15.81
C LEU A 73 -1.31 18.89 -16.91
N LEU A 74 -1.30 19.73 -17.94
CA LEU A 74 -0.35 19.57 -19.04
C LEU A 74 1.10 19.76 -18.53
N GLU A 75 1.30 20.54 -17.47
CA GLU A 75 2.59 20.64 -16.77
C GLU A 75 3.04 19.32 -16.12
N ASP A 76 2.12 18.51 -15.57
CA ASP A 76 2.47 17.25 -14.89
C ASP A 76 2.97 16.17 -15.87
N SER A 77 2.60 16.29 -17.15
CA SER A 77 3.07 15.38 -18.21
C SER A 77 4.53 15.60 -18.62
N SER A 78 5.14 16.72 -18.18
CA SER A 78 6.53 17.08 -18.49
C SER A 78 7.54 16.64 -17.43
N VAL A 79 7.06 16.13 -16.27
CA VAL A 79 7.94 15.63 -15.21
C VAL A 79 8.41 14.21 -15.59
N PRO A 80 9.70 14.00 -15.88
CA PRO A 80 10.21 12.66 -16.15
C PRO A 80 10.03 11.81 -14.88
N MET A 81 9.45 10.62 -15.04
CA MET A 81 9.42 9.64 -13.97
C MET A 81 10.86 9.18 -13.74
N GLU A 82 11.50 9.64 -12.66
CA GLU A 82 12.84 9.17 -12.32
C GLU A 82 12.81 7.65 -12.15
N ALA A 83 13.62 6.98 -12.96
CA ALA A 83 13.88 5.56 -12.83
C ALA A 83 14.97 5.40 -11.76
N ASP A 84 14.63 4.71 -10.66
CA ASP A 84 15.60 4.20 -9.68
C ASP A 84 16.53 3.15 -10.31
#